data_AF-A0A531LMX9-F1
#
_entry.id   AF-A0A531LMX9-F1
#
_cell.length_a   1.000
_cell.length_b   1.000
_cell.length_c   1.000
_cell.angle_alpha   90.00
_cell.angle_beta   90.00
_cell.angle_gamma   90.00
#
_symmetry.space_group_name_H-M   'P 1'
#
loop_
_entity.id
_entity.type
_entity.pdbx_description
1 polymer ?
#
loop_
_entity_poly.entity_id
_entity_poly.type
_entity_poly.pdbx_seq_one_letter_code
_entity_poly.pdbx_strand_id
1 'polypeptide(L)' 'QGNFLLGMGILERAGQLGADAGQAARDKISDAVERLAGPQAMGELFKVLAVMPRGISVRPFATAD' A
#
# COMPACT_ATOMS: atom_id res chain seq x y z
N GLN A 1 -7.12 -3.21 0.75
CA GLN A 1 -5.82 -3.22 0.06
C GLN A 1 -5.02 -2.00 0.44
N GLY A 2 -5.65 -0.81 0.45
CA GLY A 2 -5.01 0.44 0.85
C GLY A 2 -4.32 0.35 2.21
N ASN A 3 -5.04 -0.04 3.27
CA ASN A 3 -4.45 -0.19 4.61
C ASN A 3 -3.24 -1.15 4.64
N PHE A 4 -3.29 -2.25 3.87
CA PHE A 4 -2.16 -3.18 3.76
C PHE A 4 -0.96 -2.51 3.09
N LEU A 5 -1.15 -1.84 1.96
CA LEU A 5 -0.07 -1.16 1.23
C LEU A 5 0.51 0.02 2.02
N LEU A 6 -0.33 0.77 2.73
CA LEU A 6 0.10 1.81 3.66
C LEU A 6 0.94 1.22 4.79
N GLY A 7 0.48 0.13 5.41
CA GLY A 7 1.25 -0.57 6.45
C GLY A 7 2.57 -1.19 5.95
N MET A 8 2.71 -1.42 4.65
CA MET A 8 3.94 -1.87 3.99
C MET A 8 4.87 -0.71 3.55
N GLY A 9 4.46 0.54 3.72
CA GLY A 9 5.29 1.72 3.41
C GLY A 9 5.25 2.18 1.95
N ILE A 10 4.10 2.05 1.28
CA ILE A 10 3.96 2.45 -0.13
C ILE A 10 4.20 3.96 -0.35
N LEU A 11 3.88 4.82 0.61
CA LEU A 11 4.03 6.28 0.48
C LEU A 11 5.50 6.69 0.54
N GLU A 12 6.27 6.10 1.44
CA GLU A 12 7.70 6.30 1.59
C GLU A 12 8.41 5.87 0.30
N ARG A 13 8.03 4.71 -0.25
CA ARG A 13 8.57 4.24 -1.51
C ARG A 13 8.21 5.15 -2.67
N ALA A 14 6.97 5.62 -2.75
CA ALA A 14 6.53 6.57 -3.76
C ALA A 14 7.29 7.90 -3.67
N GLY A 15 7.52 8.40 -2.46
CA GLY A 15 8.32 9.61 -2.20
C GLY A 15 9.77 9.44 -2.67
N GLN A 16 10.41 8.31 -2.35
CA GLN A 16 11.77 8.01 -2.81
C GLN A 16 11.86 7.91 -4.34
N LEU A 17 10.90 7.24 -4.98
CA LEU A 17 10.85 7.12 -6.44
C LEU A 17 10.59 8.47 -7.11
N GLY A 18 9.79 9.33 -6.48
CA GLY A 18 9.46 10.66 -7.00
C GLY A 18 10.57 11.70 -6.82
N ALA A 19 11.45 11.52 -5.82
CA ALA A 19 12.48 12.51 -5.47
C ALA A 19 13.36 12.90 -6.66
N ASP A 20 13.90 11.90 -7.37
CA ASP A 20 14.80 12.10 -8.51
C ASP A 20 14.07 12.10 -9.87
N ALA A 21 12.74 12.01 -9.86
CA ALA A 21 11.93 11.90 -11.06
C ALA A 21 11.49 13.27 -11.60
N GLY A 22 11.35 13.38 -12.93
CA GLY A 22 10.70 14.51 -13.58
C GLY A 22 9.18 14.55 -13.34
N GLN A 23 8.53 15.68 -13.60
CA GLN A 23 7.11 15.90 -13.27
C GLN A 23 6.18 14.81 -13.81
N ALA A 24 6.30 14.47 -15.10
CA ALA A 24 5.47 13.44 -15.73
C ALA A 24 5.62 12.05 -15.07
N ALA A 25 6.78 11.75 -14.48
CA ALA A 25 6.98 10.52 -13.74
C ALA A 25 6.42 10.60 -12.31
N ARG A 26 6.51 11.76 -11.65
CA ARG A 26 5.88 12.01 -10.34
C ARG A 26 4.35 11.89 -10.42
N ASP A 27 3.74 12.43 -11.47
CA ASP A 27 2.29 12.33 -11.69
C ASP A 27 1.87 10.86 -11.86
N LYS A 28 2.59 10.10 -12.69
CA LYS A 28 2.35 8.65 -12.87
C LYS A 28 2.48 7.86 -11.57
N ILE A 29 3.47 8.19 -10.74
CA ILE A 29 3.64 7.55 -9.42
C ILE A 29 2.44 7.86 -8.54
N SER A 30 2.01 9.12 -8.51
CA SER A 30 0.88 9.57 -7.70
C SER A 30 -0.43 8.89 -8.12
N ASP A 31 -0.71 8.85 -9.43
CA ASP A 31 -1.87 8.16 -10.00
C ASP A 31 -1.86 6.65 -9.71
N ALA A 32 -0.67 6.03 -9.73
CA ALA A 32 -0.52 4.62 -9.41
C ALA A 32 -0.79 4.35 -7.92
N VAL A 33 -0.30 5.20 -7.02
CA VAL A 33 -0.58 5.11 -5.58
C VAL A 33 -2.07 5.31 -5.33
N GLU A 34 -2.70 6.32 -5.92
CA GLU A 34 -4.14 6.58 -5.77
C GLU A 34 -4.98 5.38 -6.26
N ARG A 35 -4.69 4.85 -7.44
CA ARG A 35 -5.39 3.66 -7.95
C ARG A 35 -5.30 2.45 -7.03
N LEU A 36 -4.13 2.21 -6.42
CA LEU A 36 -3.85 1.04 -5.59
C LEU A 36 -4.31 1.18 -4.13
N ALA A 37 -4.17 2.37 -3.55
CA ALA A 37 -4.37 2.59 -2.13
C ALA A 37 -5.50 3.57 -1.79
N GLY A 38 -5.98 4.35 -2.75
CA GLY A 38 -7.08 5.31 -2.57
C GLY A 38 -8.39 4.64 -2.18
N PRO A 39 -9.14 5.18 -1.20
CA PRO A 39 -10.37 4.55 -0.69
C PRO A 39 -11.51 4.57 -1.70
N GLN A 40 -11.57 5.55 -2.61
CA GLN A 40 -12.52 5.59 -3.73
C GLN A 40 -12.07 4.77 -4.95
N ALA A 41 -10.83 4.27 -4.94
CA ALA A 41 -10.26 3.40 -5.97
C ALA A 41 -10.23 1.94 -5.46
N MET A 42 -9.12 1.22 -5.70
CA MET A 42 -9.01 -0.19 -5.30
C MET A 42 -8.68 -0.38 -3.82
N GLY A 43 -8.29 0.69 -3.13
CA GLY A 43 -7.83 0.64 -1.74
C GLY A 43 -8.84 0.00 -0.80
N GLU A 44 -10.13 0.35 -0.97
CA GLU A 44 -11.22 -0.25 -0.20
C GLU A 44 -11.78 -1.52 -0.85
N LEU A 45 -11.92 -1.56 -2.18
CA LEU A 45 -12.56 -2.70 -2.85
C LEU A 45 -11.77 -4.01 -2.72
N PHE A 46 -10.44 -3.95 -2.86
CA PHE A 46 -9.60 -5.13 -2.80
C PHE A 46 -9.26 -5.48 -1.35
N LYS A 47 -9.28 -6.77 -1.01
CA LYS A 47 -8.92 -7.26 0.34
C LYS A 47 -7.64 -8.10 0.28
N VAL A 48 -6.95 -8.24 1.41
CA VAL A 48 -5.70 -9.00 1.51
C VAL A 48 -5.85 -9.99 2.65
N LEU A 49 -5.44 -11.23 2.43
CA LEU A 49 -5.50 -12.34 3.40
C LEU A 49 -4.11 -12.95 3.58
N ALA A 50 -3.72 -13.23 4.82
CA ALA A 50 -2.58 -14.05 5.15
C ALA A 50 -3.05 -15.32 5.87
N VAL A 51 -2.48 -16.47 5.48
CA VAL A 51 -2.75 -17.78 6.09
C VAL A 51 -1.46 -18.27 6.72
N MET A 52 -1.48 -18.51 8.02
CA MET A 52 -0.28 -18.81 8.83
C MET A 52 -0.61 -19.73 10.01
N PRO A 53 0.41 -20.35 10.65
CA PRO A 53 0.23 -21.02 11.93
C PRO A 53 -0.29 -20.08 13.03
N ARG A 54 -1.02 -20.65 14.00
CA ARG A 54 -1.55 -19.89 15.15
C ARG A 54 -0.43 -19.29 15.99
N GLY A 55 -0.66 -18.11 16.54
CA GLY A 55 0.28 -17.41 17.43
C GLY A 55 1.41 -16.66 16.72
N ILE A 56 1.46 -16.70 15.38
CA ILE A 56 2.41 -15.90 14.61
C ILE A 56 1.79 -14.55 14.28
N SER A 57 2.42 -13.46 14.75
CA SER A 57 2.06 -12.10 14.35
C SER A 57 2.91 -11.69 13.14
N VAL A 58 2.26 -11.17 12.09
CA VAL A 58 2.93 -10.69 10.88
C VAL A 58 2.45 -9.28 10.55
N ARG A 59 3.39 -8.34 10.41
CA ARG A 59 3.05 -6.99 9.93
C ARG A 59 2.75 -7.06 8.42
N PRO A 60 1.79 -6.29 7.90
CA PRO A 60 1.00 -5.25 8.56
C PRO A 60 -0.37 -5.77 9.06
N PHE A 61 -0.57 -7.09 9.14
CA PHE A 61 -1.82 -7.64 9.62
C PHE A 61 -1.96 -7.41 11.13
N ALA A 62 -3.18 -7.14 11.58
CA ALA A 62 -3.49 -7.16 12.99
C ALA A 62 -3.32 -8.59 13.54
N THR A 63 -3.00 -8.71 14.83
CA THR A 63 -3.03 -9.99 15.51
C THR A 63 -4.47 -10.52 15.47
N ALA A 64 -4.67 -11.73 14.95
CA ALA A 64 -5.97 -12.39 15.00
C ALA A 64 -6.24 -12.93 16.40
N ASP A 65 -7.49 -12.83 16.86
CA ASP A 65 -7.97 -13.34 18.15
C ASP A 65 -7.88 -14.89 18.25
#